data_AF-A0A243W5Q5-F1
#
_entry.id   AF-A0A243W5Q5-F1
#
_cell.length_a   1.000
_cell.length_b   1.000
_cell.length_c   1.000
_cell.angle_alpha   90.00
_cell.angle_beta   90.00
_cell.angle_gamma   90.00
#
_symmetry.space_group_name_H-M   'P 1'
#
loop_
_entity.id
_entity.type
_entity.pdbx_description
1 polymer ?
#
loop_
_entity_poly.entity_id
_entity_poly.type
_entity_poly.pdbx_seq_one_letter_code
_entity_poly.pdbx_strand_id
1 'polypeptide(L)'
;MSETNKPDLDSVYWLLFSLSGLFTLFCASVFYLGSEESAHRMMQEQGVVTICLLRFLGFALLGSVLTLGIVLLSVVVKFWTRAKNWSEPLRVLKLSLIVHLVGAFAGSVFFTLHL
;
A
#
# COMPACT_ATOMS: atom_id res chain seq x y z
N MET A 1 -8.93 41.82 3.39
CA MET A 1 -9.18 40.59 2.60
C MET A 1 -8.32 39.50 3.22
N SER A 2 -8.95 38.53 3.88
CA SER A 2 -8.25 37.41 4.51
C SER A 2 -7.62 36.56 3.42
N GLU A 3 -6.29 36.44 3.41
CA GLU A 3 -5.58 35.44 2.61
C GLU A 3 -6.06 34.08 3.10
N THR A 4 -7.00 33.51 2.36
CA THR A 4 -7.51 32.18 2.63
C THR A 4 -6.34 31.20 2.56
N ASN A 5 -6.03 30.58 3.70
CA ASN A 5 -5.13 29.44 3.84
C ASN A 5 -5.36 28.46 2.69
N LYS A 6 -4.59 28.58 1.60
CA LYS A 6 -4.58 27.56 0.57
C LYS A 6 -4.01 26.33 1.24
N PRO A 7 -4.72 25.18 1.25
CA PRO A 7 -4.17 23.97 1.81
C PRO A 7 -2.85 23.68 1.10
N ASP A 8 -1.81 23.49 1.91
CA ASP A 8 -0.50 23.09 1.40
C ASP A 8 -0.66 21.73 0.72
N LEU A 9 -0.57 21.74 -0.61
CA LEU A 9 -0.76 20.57 -1.46
C LEU A 9 0.24 19.47 -1.09
N ASP A 10 1.45 19.84 -0.69
CA ASP A 10 2.49 18.88 -0.30
C ASP A 10 2.05 18.13 0.95
N SER A 11 1.54 18.84 1.97
CA SER A 11 0.98 18.24 3.18
C SER A 11 -0.16 17.26 2.89
N VAL A 12 -1.03 17.56 1.90
CA VAL A 12 -2.12 16.65 1.50
C VAL A 12 -1.58 15.38 0.83
N TYR A 13 -0.59 15.49 -0.06
CA TYR A 13 0.01 14.33 -0.71
C TYR A 13 0.80 13.45 0.27
N TRP A 14 1.50 14.05 1.23
CA TRP A 14 2.17 13.32 2.31
C TRP A 14 1.19 12.59 3.22
N LEU A 15 0.03 13.19 3.50
CA LEU A 15 -1.04 12.54 4.25
C LEU A 15 -1.59 11.33 3.49
N LEU A 16 -1.90 11.48 2.20
CA LEU A 16 -2.38 10.39 1.34
C LEU A 16 -1.37 9.23 1.28
N PHE A 17 -0.08 9.56 1.17
CA PHE A 17 0.99 8.58 1.20
C PHE A 17 1.10 7.86 2.57
N SER A 18 0.99 8.60 3.68
CA SER A 18 1.05 8.00 5.02
C SER A 18 -0.14 7.08 5.29
N LEU A 19 -1.35 7.51 4.90
CA LEU A 19 -2.57 6.71 5.00
C LEU A 19 -2.47 5.44 4.14
N SER A 20 -1.86 5.52 2.96
CA SER A 20 -1.53 4.36 2.14
C SER A 20 -0.74 3.32 2.91
N GLY A 21 0.38 3.72 3.50
CA GLY A 21 1.27 2.82 4.24
C GLY A 21 0.56 2.18 5.42
N LEU A 22 -0.15 2.98 6.22
CA LEU A 22 -0.90 2.49 7.38
C LEU A 22 -1.98 1.48 6.98
N PHE A 23 -2.73 1.75 5.92
CA PHE A 23 -3.76 0.84 5.44
C PHE A 23 -3.16 -0.49 4.94
N THR A 24 -1.99 -0.43 4.28
CA THR A 24 -1.23 -1.61 3.86
C THR A 24 -0.84 -2.48 5.03
N LEU A 25 -0.28 -1.87 6.08
CA LEU A 25 0.13 -2.55 7.30
C LEU A 25 -1.07 -3.15 8.04
N PHE A 26 -2.20 -2.44 8.07
CA PHE A 26 -3.44 -2.93 8.63
C PHE A 26 -3.93 -4.18 7.87
N CYS A 27 -4.05 -4.09 6.54
CA CYS A 27 -4.44 -5.23 5.71
C CYS A 27 -3.48 -6.40 5.86
N ALA A 28 -2.17 -6.16 5.86
CA ALA A 28 -1.16 -7.19 6.05
C ALA A 28 -1.31 -7.88 7.41
N SER A 29 -1.56 -7.13 8.48
CA SER A 29 -1.78 -7.66 9.83
C SER A 29 -3.06 -8.49 9.93
N VAL A 30 -4.16 -8.04 9.33
CA VAL A 30 -5.43 -8.77 9.30
C VAL A 30 -5.27 -10.09 8.53
N PHE A 31 -4.62 -10.05 7.36
CA PHE A 31 -4.32 -11.25 6.59
C PHE A 31 -3.35 -12.19 7.31
N TYR A 32 -2.37 -11.66 8.04
CA TYR A 32 -1.47 -12.45 8.90
C TYR A 32 -2.28 -13.21 9.95
N LEU A 33 -3.09 -12.51 10.75
CA LEU A 33 -3.86 -13.10 11.85
C LEU A 33 -4.88 -14.14 11.38
N GLY A 34 -5.57 -13.87 10.27
CA GLY A 34 -6.59 -14.79 9.73
C GLY A 34 -6.03 -16.05 9.07
N SER A 35 -4.70 -16.22 9.03
CA SER A 35 -4.05 -17.19 8.17
C SER A 35 -3.11 -18.17 8.85
N GLU A 36 -2.81 -18.00 10.13
CA GLU A 36 -1.90 -18.89 10.87
C GLU A 36 -2.39 -20.34 10.79
N GLU A 37 -3.70 -20.56 10.95
CA GLU A 37 -4.33 -21.87 10.91
C GLU A 37 -4.26 -22.53 9.52
N SER A 38 -4.31 -21.74 8.45
CA SER A 38 -4.15 -22.22 7.07
C SER A 38 -2.68 -22.41 6.69
N ALA A 39 -1.78 -21.65 7.29
CA ALA A 39 -0.36 -21.64 6.93
C ALA A 39 0.36 -22.91 7.36
N HIS A 40 0.05 -23.45 8.55
CA HIS A 40 0.57 -24.75 8.96
C HIS A 40 0.16 -25.89 8.02
N ARG A 41 -1.09 -25.88 7.53
CA ARG A 41 -1.56 -26.86 6.54
C ARG A 41 -0.85 -26.70 5.20
N MET A 42 -0.73 -25.46 4.71
CA MET A 42 0.01 -25.17 3.47
C MET A 42 1.49 -25.54 3.57
N MET A 43 2.11 -25.44 4.75
CA MET A 43 3.53 -25.78 4.94
C MET A 43 3.79 -27.26 4.73
N GLN A 44 2.85 -28.11 5.17
CA GLN A 44 2.93 -29.56 4.99
C GLN A 44 2.70 -29.99 3.54
N GLU A 45 1.90 -29.22 2.77
CA GLU A 45 1.50 -29.59 1.41
C GLU A 45 2.33 -28.95 0.29
N GLN A 46 2.80 -27.71 0.45
CA GLN A 46 3.32 -26.88 -0.65
C GLN A 46 4.75 -26.36 -0.45
N GLY A 47 5.29 -26.47 0.77
CA GLY A 47 6.63 -25.99 1.12
C GLY A 47 6.73 -24.47 1.29
N VAL A 48 7.78 -24.05 1.99
CA VAL A 48 7.97 -22.68 2.50
C VAL A 48 8.12 -21.63 1.39
N VAL A 49 8.82 -21.95 0.31
CA VAL A 49 9.06 -21.02 -0.81
C VAL A 49 7.75 -20.67 -1.53
N THR A 50 6.89 -21.65 -1.76
CA THR A 50 5.59 -21.47 -2.42
C THR A 50 4.67 -20.56 -1.61
N ILE A 51 4.63 -20.72 -0.29
CA ILE A 51 3.85 -19.86 0.62
C ILE A 51 4.33 -18.42 0.55
N CYS A 52 5.65 -18.21 0.60
CA CYS A 52 6.24 -16.88 0.50
C CYS A 52 5.85 -16.18 -0.82
N LEU A 53 5.94 -16.91 -1.94
CA LEU A 53 5.56 -16.38 -3.26
C LEU A 53 4.07 -16.08 -3.38
N LEU A 54 3.19 -16.97 -2.93
CA LEU A 54 1.73 -16.76 -2.98
C LEU A 54 1.31 -15.57 -2.12
N ARG A 55 1.92 -15.39 -0.96
CA ARG A 55 1.68 -14.24 -0.10
C ARG A 55 2.19 -12.95 -0.68
N PHE A 56 3.41 -12.97 -1.19
CA PHE A 56 3.96 -11.81 -1.87
C PHE A 56 3.05 -11.37 -3.01
N LEU A 57 2.58 -12.32 -3.82
CA LEU A 57 1.65 -12.06 -4.91
C LEU A 57 0.33 -11.49 -4.41
N GLY A 58 -0.27 -12.08 -3.38
CA GLY A 58 -1.52 -11.59 -2.77
C GLY A 58 -1.40 -10.16 -2.24
N PHE A 59 -0.31 -9.87 -1.50
CA PHE A 59 -0.06 -8.53 -0.97
C PHE A 59 0.32 -7.52 -2.05
N ALA A 60 1.08 -7.92 -3.07
CA ALA A 60 1.42 -7.06 -4.21
C ALA A 60 0.16 -6.69 -5.03
N LEU A 61 -0.75 -7.65 -5.23
CA LEU A 61 -2.04 -7.40 -5.87
C LEU A 61 -2.89 -6.45 -5.04
N LEU A 62 -3.03 -6.70 -3.74
CA LEU A 62 -3.77 -5.82 -2.84
C LEU A 62 -3.18 -4.40 -2.83
N GLY A 63 -1.85 -4.29 -2.68
CA GLY A 63 -1.15 -3.01 -2.71
C GLY A 63 -1.32 -2.25 -4.03
N SER A 64 -1.41 -2.96 -5.16
CA SER A 64 -1.71 -2.36 -6.46
C SER A 64 -3.12 -1.78 -6.51
N VAL A 65 -4.13 -2.49 -5.99
CA VAL A 65 -5.52 -1.99 -5.90
C VAL A 65 -5.60 -0.75 -5.00
N LEU A 66 -4.91 -0.76 -3.86
CA LEU A 66 -4.87 0.38 -2.94
C LEU A 66 -4.17 1.59 -3.57
N THR A 67 -3.05 1.35 -4.27
CA THR A 67 -2.33 2.38 -5.02
C THR A 67 -3.25 3.07 -6.02
N LEU A 68 -4.06 2.32 -6.77
CA LEU A 68 -5.05 2.89 -7.69
C LEU A 68 -6.04 3.81 -6.97
N GLY A 69 -6.56 3.41 -5.81
CA GLY A 69 -7.48 4.23 -5.00
C GLY A 69 -6.86 5.57 -4.57
N ILE A 70 -5.61 5.56 -4.14
CA ILE A 70 -4.89 6.78 -3.71
C ILE A 70 -4.54 7.68 -4.87
N VAL A 71 -4.22 7.11 -6.04
CA VAL A 71 -3.98 7.88 -7.25
C VAL A 71 -5.27 8.54 -7.72
N LEU A 72 -6.40 7.84 -7.69
CA LEU A 72 -7.72 8.44 -7.98
C LEU A 72 -8.01 9.63 -7.04
N LEU A 73 -7.77 9.47 -5.74
CA LEU A 73 -7.89 10.57 -4.77
C LEU A 73 -6.95 11.74 -5.09
N SER A 74 -5.70 11.45 -5.46
CA SER A 74 -4.70 12.45 -5.85
C SER A 74 -5.12 13.21 -7.11
N VAL A 75 -5.78 12.54 -8.06
CA VAL A 75 -6.36 13.14 -9.26
C VAL A 75 -7.56 14.03 -8.90
N VAL A 76 -8.44 13.59 -8.01
CA VAL A 76 -9.57 14.40 -7.51
C VAL A 76 -9.08 15.67 -6.84
N VAL A 77 -8.07 15.58 -5.95
CA VAL A 77 -7.45 16.74 -5.29
C VAL A 77 -6.86 17.70 -6.32
N LYS A 78 -6.19 17.18 -7.35
CA LYS A 78 -5.63 18.00 -8.43
C LYS A 78 -6.73 18.76 -9.19
N PHE A 79 -7.82 18.10 -9.57
CA PHE A 79 -8.94 18.74 -10.25
C PHE A 79 -9.60 19.81 -9.38
N TRP A 80 -9.78 19.54 -8.08
CA TRP A 80 -10.34 20.49 -7.11
C TRP A 80 -9.46 21.74 -6.96
N THR A 81 -8.14 21.55 -6.84
CA THR A 81 -7.18 22.64 -6.64
C THR A 81 -6.74 23.33 -7.94
N ARG A 82 -7.21 22.83 -9.09
CA ARG A 82 -6.85 23.32 -10.44
C ARG A 82 -5.34 23.36 -10.67
N ALA A 83 -4.59 22.47 -10.04
CA ALA A 83 -3.15 22.37 -10.21
C ALA A 83 -2.83 21.99 -11.67
N LYS A 84 -1.91 22.72 -12.31
CA LYS A 84 -1.56 22.47 -13.74
C LYS A 84 -0.62 21.28 -13.93
N ASN A 85 0.16 20.90 -12.92
CA ASN A 85 1.19 19.87 -13.02
C ASN A 85 0.65 18.46 -12.71
N TRP A 86 1.10 17.46 -13.45
CA TRP A 86 0.82 16.03 -13.21
C TRP A 86 1.95 15.32 -12.46
N SER A 87 3.04 16.03 -12.11
CA SER A 87 4.17 15.47 -11.36
C SER A 87 3.74 14.83 -10.04
N GLU A 88 2.88 15.50 -9.27
CA GLU A 88 2.53 15.04 -7.92
C GLU A 88 1.69 13.75 -7.90
N PRO A 89 0.59 13.61 -8.68
CA PRO A 89 -0.12 12.34 -8.74
C PRO A 89 0.77 11.17 -9.22
N LEU A 90 1.67 11.42 -10.17
CA LEU A 90 2.63 10.41 -10.66
C LEU A 90 3.67 10.06 -9.59
N ARG A 91 4.10 11.03 -8.79
CA ARG A 91 5.02 10.82 -7.67
C ARG A 91 4.34 9.98 -6.58
N VAL A 92 3.10 10.31 -6.22
CA VAL A 92 2.30 9.52 -5.26
C VAL A 92 2.11 8.09 -5.77
N LEU A 93 1.76 7.90 -7.05
CA LEU A 93 1.66 6.57 -7.68
C LEU A 93 2.95 5.75 -7.49
N LYS A 94 4.09 6.32 -7.90
CA LYS A 94 5.39 5.61 -7.86
C LYS A 94 5.79 5.27 -6.42
N LEU A 95 5.70 6.24 -5.52
CA LEU A 95 6.10 6.06 -4.12
C LEU A 95 5.18 5.08 -3.40
N SER A 96 3.87 5.18 -3.57
CA SER A 96 2.91 4.23 -3.00
C SER A 96 3.24 2.82 -3.50
N LEU A 97 3.39 2.61 -4.81
CA LEU A 97 3.68 1.28 -5.37
C LEU A 97 4.97 0.68 -4.78
N ILE A 98 6.04 1.47 -4.66
CA ILE A 98 7.30 1.02 -4.07
C ILE A 98 7.09 0.60 -2.61
N VAL A 99 6.40 1.41 -1.82
CA VAL A 99 6.12 1.10 -0.40
C VAL A 99 5.29 -0.17 -0.28
N HIS A 100 4.27 -0.34 -1.12
CA HIS A 100 3.43 -1.53 -1.14
C HIS A 100 4.23 -2.79 -1.50
N LEU A 101 5.10 -2.72 -2.51
CA LEU A 101 5.92 -3.86 -2.93
C LEU A 101 6.98 -4.24 -1.88
N VAL A 102 7.66 -3.23 -1.31
CA VAL A 102 8.64 -3.45 -0.24
C VAL A 102 7.95 -4.02 1.00
N GLY A 103 6.77 -3.48 1.36
CA GLY A 103 5.95 -3.99 2.47
C GLY A 103 5.46 -5.42 2.23
N ALA A 104 4.98 -5.73 1.02
CA ALA A 104 4.58 -7.08 0.64
C ALA A 104 5.74 -8.08 0.74
N PHE A 105 6.93 -7.69 0.26
CA PHE A 105 8.13 -8.52 0.35
C PHE A 105 8.55 -8.74 1.81
N ALA A 106 8.72 -7.66 2.58
CA ALA A 106 9.12 -7.73 3.98
C ALA A 106 8.12 -8.51 4.82
N GLY A 107 6.81 -8.28 4.64
CA GLY A 107 5.75 -9.01 5.33
C GLY A 107 5.72 -10.50 4.99
N SER A 108 5.97 -10.86 3.73
CA SER A 108 6.02 -12.26 3.31
C SER A 108 7.24 -12.98 3.90
N VAL A 109 8.41 -12.33 3.89
CA VAL A 109 9.64 -12.87 4.51
C VAL A 109 9.46 -13.00 6.02
N PHE A 110 8.95 -11.96 6.69
CA PHE A 110 8.73 -11.98 8.14
C PHE A 110 7.78 -13.11 8.55
N PHE A 111 6.66 -13.26 7.82
CA PHE A 111 5.71 -14.35 8.03
C PHE A 111 6.37 -15.71 7.88
N THR A 112 7.13 -15.90 6.80
CA THR A 112 7.84 -17.15 6.55
C THR A 112 8.88 -17.48 7.64
N LEU A 113 9.56 -16.49 8.21
CA LEU A 113 10.52 -16.69 9.30
C LEU A 113 9.86 -16.99 10.65
N HIS A 114 8.58 -16.65 10.82
CA HIS A 114 7.81 -16.85 12.04
C HIS A 114 6.73 -17.93 11.90
N LEU A 115 6.75 -18.70 10.80
CA LEU A 115 5.95 -19.90 10.58
C LEU A 115 6.52 -21.10 11.32
#